data_AF-A0A167X9Z8-F1
#
_entry.id   AF-A0A167X9Z8-F1
#
_cell.length_a   1.000
_cell.length_b   1.000
_cell.length_c   1.000
_cell.angle_alpha   90.00
_cell.angle_beta   90.00
_cell.angle_gamma   90.00
#
_symmetry.space_group_name_H-M   'P 1'
#
loop_
_entity.id
_entity.type
_entity.pdbx_description
1 polymer ?
#
loop_
_entity_poly.entity_id
_entity_poly.type
_entity_poly.pdbx_seq_one_letter_code
_entity_poly.pdbx_strand_id
1 'polypeptide(L)'
;MFAAKRSIAPVRNCMRQAQRRSASHAHGEHHHAEPVNVNLKPSFFFAIAAVPLGISYYSWANSNPNSKPVITRLIEKFSANEEALAQKNHIHTLAAEKAAFDKHLFAGCKSDMNLELSTPDLMNTGSPMNVPAGHEADLSEVISFYNNRNKKMEEARRSRMQDGKVQSIYDHAF
;
A
#
# COMPACT_ATOMS: atom_id res chain seq x y z
N MET A 1 -5.94 10.10 21.00
CA MET A 1 -5.60 8.83 21.66
C MET A 1 -4.09 8.74 21.73
N PHE A 2 -3.53 8.67 22.95
CA PHE A 2 -2.10 8.85 23.20
C PHE A 2 -1.35 7.51 23.09
N ALA A 3 -0.30 7.46 22.27
CA ALA A 3 0.56 6.29 22.12
C ALA A 3 1.56 6.21 23.29
N ALA A 4 1.47 5.12 24.06
CA ALA A 4 2.30 4.87 25.24
C ALA A 4 3.76 4.56 24.86
N LYS A 5 4.69 5.30 25.46
CA LYS A 5 6.13 5.02 25.40
C LYS A 5 6.45 3.85 26.33
N ARG A 6 6.97 2.73 25.80
CA ARG A 6 7.52 1.64 26.61
C ARG A 6 8.94 2.01 27.06
N SER A 7 9.12 2.16 28.36
CA SER A 7 10.43 2.29 29.02
C SER A 7 11.07 0.91 29.22
N ILE A 8 12.37 0.81 28.97
CA ILE A 8 13.18 -0.38 29.27
C ILE A 8 13.96 -0.08 30.56
N ALA A 9 13.82 -0.93 31.57
CA ALA A 9 14.49 -0.78 32.85
C ALA A 9 15.99 -1.10 32.74
N PRO A 10 16.88 -0.39 33.46
CA PRO A 10 18.29 -0.73 33.51
C PRO A 10 18.57 -1.88 34.49
N VAL A 11 19.19 -2.96 34.00
CA VAL A 11 19.73 -4.03 34.84
C VAL A 11 20.96 -3.51 35.57
N ARG A 12 20.79 -3.05 36.81
CA ARG A 12 21.89 -2.82 37.75
C ARG A 12 22.27 -4.15 38.38
N ASN A 13 23.28 -4.82 37.80
CA ASN A 13 23.91 -5.95 38.47
C ASN A 13 24.81 -5.43 39.60
N CYS A 14 24.28 -5.52 40.81
CA CYS A 14 25.01 -5.41 42.06
C CYS A 14 25.96 -6.60 42.21
N MET A 15 27.24 -6.47 41.83
CA MET A 15 28.25 -7.39 42.34
C MET A 15 28.60 -6.99 43.77
N ARG A 16 28.03 -7.75 44.70
CA ARG A 16 28.39 -7.77 46.11
C ARG A 16 29.85 -8.18 46.27
N GLN A 17 30.49 -7.56 47.25
CA GLN A 17 31.85 -7.82 47.71
C GLN A 17 32.11 -9.30 48.02
N ALA A 18 33.32 -9.76 47.70
CA ALA A 18 34.05 -10.71 48.55
C ALA A 18 35.41 -10.08 48.89
N GLN A 19 35.64 -9.95 50.19
CA GLN A 19 36.75 -9.24 50.81
C GLN A 19 37.88 -10.23 51.13
N ARG A 20 39.08 -9.97 50.56
CA ARG A 20 40.44 -10.07 51.13
C ARG A 20 40.91 -11.34 51.91
N ARG A 21 42.12 -11.77 51.49
CA ARG A 21 43.33 -12.23 52.24
C ARG A 21 43.56 -13.73 52.48
N SER A 22 44.69 -14.20 51.96
CA SER A 22 45.72 -15.01 52.66
C SER A 22 47.08 -14.52 52.12
N ALA A 23 47.85 -13.73 52.87
CA ALA A 23 48.84 -14.14 53.88
C ALA A 23 50.18 -14.57 53.26
N SER A 24 51.22 -13.91 53.72
CA SER A 24 52.61 -13.89 53.28
C SER A 24 53.46 -15.03 53.86
N HIS A 25 54.46 -15.46 53.07
CA HIS A 25 55.78 -15.98 53.47
C HIS A 25 55.90 -17.45 53.93
N ALA A 26 56.63 -18.28 53.16
CA ALA A 26 57.75 -19.11 53.63
C ALA A 26 58.34 -20.00 52.51
N HIS A 27 59.64 -19.80 52.26
CA HIS A 27 60.71 -20.76 51.94
C HIS A 27 60.46 -22.02 51.09
N GLY A 28 61.36 -22.22 50.11
CA GLY A 28 61.76 -23.55 49.64
C GLY A 28 61.37 -23.85 48.20
N GLU A 29 62.27 -24.53 47.51
CA GLU A 29 62.12 -25.15 46.20
C GLU A 29 61.97 -24.28 44.95
N HIS A 30 62.93 -24.46 44.05
CA HIS A 30 62.90 -24.11 42.64
C HIS A 30 61.72 -24.80 41.93
N HIS A 31 60.54 -24.17 41.96
CA HIS A 31 59.46 -24.50 41.03
C HIS A 31 59.56 -23.56 39.83
N HIS A 32 59.77 -24.17 38.66
CA HIS A 32 59.59 -23.53 37.37
C HIS A 32 58.29 -22.73 37.39
N ALA A 33 58.39 -21.42 37.16
CA ALA A 33 57.25 -20.55 36.99
C ALA A 33 56.38 -21.14 35.88
N GLU A 34 55.27 -21.76 36.26
CA GLU A 34 54.23 -22.16 35.33
C GLU A 34 53.85 -20.91 34.53
N PRO A 35 53.88 -20.94 33.19
CA PRO A 35 53.63 -19.74 32.40
C PRO A 35 52.24 -19.24 32.76
N VAL A 36 52.16 -18.06 33.38
CA VAL A 36 50.89 -17.37 33.65
C VAL A 36 50.25 -17.11 32.29
N ASN A 37 49.38 -18.02 31.90
CA ASN A 37 48.52 -17.91 30.74
C ASN A 37 47.56 -16.76 31.00
N VAL A 38 47.96 -15.56 30.58
CA VAL A 38 47.06 -14.41 30.53
C VAL A 38 45.95 -14.75 29.55
N ASN A 39 44.86 -15.32 30.06
CA ASN A 39 43.69 -15.65 29.27
C ASN A 39 43.11 -14.34 28.72
N LEU A 40 43.44 -14.06 27.46
CA LEU A 40 42.97 -12.88 26.75
C LEU A 40 41.44 -12.92 26.72
N LYS A 41 40.81 -11.90 27.33
CA LYS A 41 39.36 -11.81 27.36
C LYS A 41 38.84 -11.73 25.92
N PRO A 42 37.66 -12.30 25.62
CA PRO A 42 37.04 -12.21 24.28
C PRO A 42 36.97 -10.79 23.73
N SER A 43 36.82 -9.78 24.59
CA SER A 43 36.84 -8.35 24.22
C SER A 43 38.11 -7.90 23.50
N PHE A 44 39.26 -8.51 23.79
CA PHE A 44 40.52 -8.22 23.11
C PHE A 44 40.48 -8.65 21.65
N PHE A 45 39.92 -9.83 21.35
CA PHE A 45 39.73 -10.29 19.98
C PHE A 45 38.71 -9.43 19.22
N PHE A 46 37.64 -8.97 19.88
CA PHE A 46 36.72 -8.00 19.29
C PHE A 46 37.39 -6.66 18.97
N ALA A 47 38.29 -6.18 19.83
CA ALA A 47 39.04 -4.94 19.57
C ALA A 47 39.97 -5.08 18.36
N ILE A 48 40.68 -6.22 18.24
CA ILE A 48 41.52 -6.52 17.06
C ILE A 48 40.67 -6.65 15.80
N ALA A 49 39.51 -7.32 15.89
CA ALA A 49 38.59 -7.46 14.75
C ALA A 49 37.94 -6.13 14.33
N ALA A 50 37.73 -5.21 15.27
CA ALA A 50 37.13 -3.91 15.00
C ALA A 50 38.00 -3.03 14.09
N VAL A 51 39.33 -3.19 14.12
CA VAL A 51 40.26 -2.41 13.29
C VAL A 51 40.09 -2.70 11.78
N PRO A 52 40.23 -3.94 11.29
CA PRO A 52 40.00 -4.24 9.87
C PRO A 52 38.55 -4.02 9.46
N LEU A 53 37.58 -4.28 10.35
CA LEU A 53 36.17 -3.97 10.09
C LEU A 53 35.96 -2.47 9.89
N GLY A 54 36.54 -1.62 10.74
CA GLY A 54 36.48 -0.18 10.61
C GLY A 54 37.12 0.34 9.33
N ILE A 55 38.27 -0.23 8.92
CA ILE A 55 38.94 0.11 7.66
C ILE A 55 38.09 -0.31 6.45
N SER A 56 37.53 -1.52 6.47
CA SER A 56 36.65 -2.00 5.39
C SER A 56 35.39 -1.14 5.28
N TYR A 57 34.80 -0.76 6.41
CA TYR A 57 33.63 0.11 6.45
C TYR A 57 33.97 1.50 5.96
N TYR A 58 35.11 2.06 6.38
CA TYR A 58 35.60 3.35 5.89
C TYR A 58 35.80 3.32 4.37
N SER A 59 36.49 2.30 3.84
CA SER A 59 36.69 2.16 2.38
C SER A 59 35.39 2.00 1.61
N TRP A 60 34.37 1.37 2.19
CA TRP A 60 33.06 1.18 1.57
C TRP A 60 32.18 2.45 1.65
N ALA A 61 32.33 3.20 2.74
CA ALA A 61 31.62 4.45 2.98
C ALA A 61 32.26 5.66 2.28
N ASN A 62 33.57 5.61 1.98
CA ASN A 62 34.27 6.74 1.37
C ASN A 62 33.83 6.93 -0.08
N SER A 63 33.26 8.09 -0.37
CA SER A 63 32.81 8.47 -1.70
C SER A 63 33.92 9.21 -2.43
N ASN A 64 34.36 8.70 -3.58
CA ASN A 64 35.19 9.50 -4.48
C ASN A 64 34.39 10.71 -5.00
N PRO A 65 35.02 11.85 -5.32
CA PRO A 65 34.32 13.06 -5.77
C PRO A 65 33.43 12.84 -7.01
N ASN A 66 33.73 11.83 -7.81
CA ASN A 66 32.97 11.48 -9.02
C ASN A 66 31.95 10.33 -8.83
N SER A 67 31.85 9.70 -7.64
CA SER A 67 30.97 8.55 -7.44
C SER A 67 30.30 8.57 -6.06
N LYS A 68 28.96 8.57 -6.04
CA LYS A 68 28.16 8.41 -4.82
C LYS A 68 28.47 7.09 -4.09
N PRO A 69 28.33 7.01 -2.75
CA PRO A 69 28.64 5.80 -2.00
C PRO A 69 27.66 4.69 -2.36
N VAL A 70 28.07 3.42 -2.17
CA VAL A 70 27.24 2.25 -2.50
C VAL A 70 25.90 2.29 -1.76
N ILE A 71 25.90 2.69 -0.49
CA ILE A 71 24.69 2.84 0.32
C ILE A 71 23.74 3.86 -0.30
N THR A 72 24.23 5.05 -0.67
CA THR A 72 23.41 6.10 -1.29
C THR A 72 22.83 5.65 -2.62
N ARG A 73 23.58 4.89 -3.44
CA ARG A 73 23.06 4.30 -4.67
C ARG A 73 21.96 3.28 -4.42
N LEU A 74 22.08 2.48 -3.36
CA LEU A 74 21.03 1.54 -2.97
C LEU A 74 19.79 2.30 -2.48
N ILE A 75 19.98 3.32 -1.65
CA ILE A 75 18.89 4.18 -1.20
C ILE A 75 18.20 4.83 -2.40
N GLU A 76 18.95 5.40 -3.36
CA GLU A 76 18.40 6.02 -4.57
C GLU A 76 17.64 5.02 -5.46
N LYS A 77 18.09 3.76 -5.53
CA LYS A 77 17.39 2.70 -6.27
C LYS A 77 16.05 2.31 -5.62
N PHE A 78 15.96 2.37 -4.30
CA PHE A 78 14.77 1.97 -3.56
C PHE A 78 13.89 3.15 -3.12
N SER A 79 14.41 4.37 -3.13
CA SER A 79 13.62 5.58 -2.91
C SER A 79 12.72 5.80 -4.11
N ALA A 80 11.43 5.92 -3.86
CA ALA A 80 10.50 6.32 -4.90
C ALA A 80 10.91 7.68 -5.48
N ASN A 81 10.84 7.81 -6.81
CA ASN A 81 11.14 9.07 -7.49
C ASN A 81 10.22 10.17 -6.95
N GLU A 82 10.80 11.17 -6.29
CA GLU A 82 10.08 12.27 -5.64
C GLU A 82 9.20 13.03 -6.65
N GLU A 83 9.67 13.19 -7.89
CA GLU A 83 8.90 13.83 -8.96
C GLU A 83 7.65 13.03 -9.32
N ALA A 84 7.76 11.71 -9.41
CA ALA A 84 6.64 10.83 -9.71
C ALA A 84 5.61 10.82 -8.56
N LEU A 85 6.08 10.89 -7.31
CA LEU A 85 5.20 11.05 -6.15
C LEU A 85 4.51 12.42 -6.14
N ALA A 86 5.25 13.48 -6.46
CA ALA A 86 4.69 14.83 -6.58
C ALA A 86 3.61 14.92 -7.67
N GLN A 87 3.85 14.31 -8.84
CA GLN A 87 2.86 14.23 -9.92
C GLN A 87 1.60 13.46 -9.49
N LYS A 88 1.75 12.31 -8.82
CA LYS A 88 0.61 11.56 -8.28
C LYS A 88 -0.18 12.37 -7.27
N ASN A 89 0.51 13.03 -6.33
CA ASN A 89 -0.14 13.88 -5.33
C ASN A 89 -0.90 15.03 -6.00
N HIS A 90 -0.33 15.64 -7.04
CA HIS A 90 -0.99 16.70 -7.80
C HIS A 90 -2.27 16.21 -8.50
N ILE A 91 -2.25 15.03 -9.13
CA ILE A 91 -3.45 14.45 -9.75
C ILE A 91 -4.51 14.17 -8.67
N HIS A 92 -4.12 13.65 -7.51
CA HIS A 92 -5.04 13.41 -6.40
C HIS A 92 -5.66 14.69 -5.86
N THR A 93 -4.89 15.78 -5.74
CA THR A 93 -5.43 17.07 -5.28
C THR A 93 -6.41 17.64 -6.29
N LEU A 94 -6.07 17.62 -7.58
CA LEU A 94 -6.98 18.07 -8.65
C LEU A 94 -8.28 17.26 -8.70
N ALA A 95 -8.18 15.95 -8.54
CA ALA A 95 -9.35 15.08 -8.50
C ALA A 95 -10.24 15.38 -7.29
N ALA A 96 -9.64 15.62 -6.13
CA ALA A 96 -10.37 16.00 -4.92
C ALA A 96 -11.05 17.37 -5.05
N GLU A 97 -10.37 18.36 -5.64
CA GLU A 97 -10.92 19.69 -5.91
C GLU A 97 -12.10 19.62 -6.88
N LYS A 98 -11.95 18.85 -7.97
CA LYS A 98 -13.04 18.64 -8.92
C LYS A 98 -14.24 17.95 -8.26
N ALA A 99 -14.00 16.90 -7.48
CA ALA A 99 -15.08 16.19 -6.77
C ALA A 99 -15.79 17.10 -5.75
N ALA A 100 -15.07 18.00 -5.09
CA ALA A 100 -15.66 18.98 -4.18
C ALA A 100 -16.52 20.01 -4.94
N PHE A 101 -16.04 20.49 -6.09
CA PHE A 101 -16.79 21.38 -6.96
C PHE A 101 -18.08 20.72 -7.47
N ASP A 102 -17.99 19.48 -7.96
CA ASP A 102 -19.14 18.71 -8.44
C ASP A 102 -20.14 18.46 -7.31
N LYS A 103 -19.69 18.13 -6.10
CA LYS A 103 -20.58 18.01 -4.94
C LYS A 103 -21.32 19.30 -4.63
N HIS A 104 -20.65 20.45 -4.73
CA HIS A 104 -21.31 21.73 -4.52
C HIS A 104 -22.36 22.00 -5.62
N LEU A 105 -22.07 21.64 -6.87
CA LEU A 105 -23.03 21.74 -7.97
C LEU A 105 -24.26 20.84 -7.74
N PHE A 106 -24.05 19.61 -7.27
CA PHE A 106 -25.14 18.64 -7.08
C PHE A 106 -25.84 18.72 -5.73
N ALA A 107 -25.32 19.48 -4.76
CA ALA A 107 -25.93 19.61 -3.43
C ALA A 107 -27.37 20.14 -3.46
N GLY A 108 -27.73 20.94 -4.47
CA GLY A 108 -29.08 21.46 -4.66
C GLY A 108 -29.93 20.66 -5.66
N CYS A 109 -29.35 19.69 -6.37
CA CYS A 109 -30.08 18.92 -7.37
C CYS A 109 -30.80 17.74 -6.71
N LYS A 110 -32.11 17.62 -6.92
CA LYS A 110 -32.83 16.39 -6.54
C LYS A 110 -32.32 15.26 -7.42
N SER A 111 -31.74 14.23 -6.82
CA SER A 111 -31.40 13.00 -7.56
C SER A 111 -32.67 12.45 -8.19
N ASP A 112 -32.61 12.12 -9.47
CA ASP A 112 -33.72 11.45 -10.12
C ASP A 112 -33.88 10.08 -9.45
N MET A 113 -35.03 9.86 -8.81
CA MET A 113 -35.34 8.59 -8.13
C MET A 113 -35.67 7.48 -9.15
N ASN A 114 -35.77 7.85 -10.42
CA ASN A 114 -36.03 6.92 -11.51
C ASN A 114 -34.72 6.27 -11.95
N LEU A 115 -34.46 5.06 -11.45
CA LEU A 115 -33.35 4.22 -11.94
C LEU A 115 -33.76 3.53 -13.23
N GLU A 116 -33.09 3.82 -14.34
CA GLU A 116 -33.28 3.09 -15.58
C GLU A 116 -32.69 1.68 -15.45
N LEU A 117 -33.56 0.67 -15.36
CA LEU A 117 -33.15 -0.73 -15.32
C LEU A 117 -32.79 -1.20 -16.73
N SER A 118 -31.58 -1.73 -16.92
CA SER A 118 -31.18 -2.32 -18.21
C SER A 118 -31.96 -3.59 -18.54
N THR A 119 -32.47 -4.30 -17.52
CA THR A 119 -33.21 -5.56 -17.65
C THR A 119 -34.40 -5.56 -16.68
N PRO A 120 -35.52 -4.91 -17.02
CA PRO A 120 -36.70 -4.87 -16.14
C PRO A 120 -37.33 -6.25 -15.95
N ASP A 121 -37.17 -7.16 -16.91
CA ASP A 121 -37.73 -8.51 -16.87
C ASP A 121 -37.20 -9.36 -15.70
N LEU A 122 -36.03 -9.02 -15.14
CA LEU A 122 -35.46 -9.70 -13.98
C LEU A 122 -36.38 -9.63 -12.76
N MET A 123 -37.19 -8.57 -12.65
CA MET A 123 -38.14 -8.40 -11.54
C MET A 123 -39.25 -9.46 -11.54
N ASN A 124 -39.51 -10.10 -12.69
CA ASN A 124 -40.49 -11.17 -12.82
C ASN A 124 -39.85 -12.53 -13.19
N THR A 125 -38.55 -12.71 -12.89
CA THR A 125 -37.90 -14.01 -13.12
C THR A 125 -38.19 -14.96 -11.96
N GLY A 126 -39.05 -15.95 -12.21
CA GLY A 126 -39.46 -16.93 -11.21
C GLY A 126 -40.14 -18.16 -11.82
N SER A 127 -40.43 -19.15 -10.99
CA SER A 127 -41.27 -20.28 -11.38
C SER A 127 -42.71 -19.78 -11.53
N PRO A 128 -43.42 -20.09 -12.64
CA PRO A 128 -44.83 -19.72 -12.81
C PRO A 128 -45.77 -20.47 -11.84
N MET A 129 -45.24 -21.47 -11.13
CA MET A 129 -45.98 -22.28 -10.16
C MET A 129 -45.55 -22.01 -8.72
N ASN A 130 -46.53 -22.09 -7.81
CA ASN A 130 -46.35 -22.01 -6.36
C ASN A 130 -45.81 -20.65 -5.87
N VAL A 131 -46.31 -19.57 -6.47
CA VAL A 131 -45.95 -18.19 -6.14
C VAL A 131 -46.97 -17.62 -5.14
N PRO A 132 -46.55 -17.06 -3.98
CA PRO A 132 -47.48 -16.41 -3.07
C PRO A 132 -48.08 -15.15 -3.70
N ALA A 133 -49.35 -14.87 -3.41
CA ALA A 133 -50.01 -13.68 -3.94
C ALA A 133 -49.25 -12.39 -3.55
N GLY A 134 -48.99 -11.54 -4.54
CA GLY A 134 -48.22 -10.29 -4.36
C GLY A 134 -46.71 -10.40 -4.55
N HIS A 135 -46.18 -11.56 -4.96
CA HIS A 135 -44.75 -11.74 -5.29
C HIS A 135 -44.37 -11.13 -6.64
N GLU A 136 -45.23 -11.28 -7.65
CA GLU A 136 -45.02 -10.67 -8.97
C GLU A 136 -45.65 -9.28 -9.00
N ALA A 137 -44.90 -8.29 -9.49
CA ALA A 137 -45.42 -6.95 -9.74
C ALA A 137 -46.10 -6.90 -11.12
N ASP A 138 -47.20 -6.14 -11.26
CA ASP A 138 -47.76 -5.84 -12.57
C ASP A 138 -46.83 -4.85 -13.31
N LEU A 139 -46.15 -5.33 -14.33
CA LEU A 139 -45.20 -4.56 -15.14
C LEU A 139 -45.80 -4.04 -16.46
N SER A 140 -47.11 -4.19 -16.68
CA SER A 140 -47.76 -3.86 -17.95
C SER A 140 -47.54 -2.40 -18.38
N GLU A 141 -47.60 -1.46 -17.44
CA GLU A 141 -47.35 -0.03 -17.69
C GLU A 141 -45.89 0.23 -18.10
N VAL A 142 -44.93 -0.37 -17.39
CA VAL A 142 -43.48 -0.25 -17.68
C VAL A 142 -43.18 -0.81 -19.07
N ILE A 143 -43.73 -1.99 -19.38
CA ILE A 143 -43.63 -2.61 -20.71
C ILE A 143 -44.18 -1.67 -21.79
N SER A 144 -45.36 -1.07 -21.55
CA SER A 144 -45.96 -0.13 -22.49
C SER A 144 -45.10 1.12 -22.72
N PHE A 145 -44.48 1.66 -21.67
CA PHE A 145 -43.58 2.81 -21.73
C PHE A 145 -42.35 2.51 -22.59
N TYR A 146 -41.65 1.40 -22.32
CA TYR A 146 -40.46 1.02 -23.08
C TYR A 146 -40.79 0.64 -24.53
N ASN A 147 -41.93 -0.02 -24.77
CA ASN A 147 -42.40 -0.29 -26.13
C ASN A 147 -42.64 1.00 -26.92
N ASN A 148 -43.26 2.00 -26.30
CA ASN A 148 -43.47 3.30 -26.92
C ASN A 148 -42.15 4.06 -27.15
N ARG A 149 -41.21 3.99 -26.21
CA ARG A 149 -39.87 4.57 -26.36
C ARG A 149 -39.09 3.92 -27.51
N ASN A 150 -39.10 2.60 -27.60
CA ASN A 150 -38.43 1.86 -28.67
C ASN A 150 -39.04 2.17 -30.04
N LYS A 151 -40.37 2.25 -30.15
CA LYS A 151 -41.04 2.69 -31.39
C LYS A 151 -40.57 4.07 -31.85
N LYS A 152 -40.51 5.05 -30.93
CA LYS A 152 -40.01 6.40 -31.23
C LYS A 152 -38.55 6.39 -31.67
N MET A 153 -37.70 5.58 -31.03
CA MET A 153 -36.30 5.45 -31.43
C MET A 153 -36.14 4.84 -32.83
N GLU A 154 -36.93 3.81 -33.15
CA GLU A 154 -36.92 3.19 -34.48
C GLU A 154 -37.49 4.12 -35.55
N GLU A 155 -38.51 4.91 -35.26
CA GLU A 155 -39.01 5.95 -36.16
C GLU A 155 -37.95 7.02 -36.43
N ALA A 156 -37.27 7.50 -35.38
CA ALA A 156 -36.17 8.45 -35.51
C ALA A 156 -34.95 7.84 -36.23
N ARG A 157 -34.70 6.54 -36.06
CA ARG A 157 -33.68 5.81 -36.81
C ARG A 157 -34.06 5.72 -38.29
N ARG A 158 -35.30 5.37 -38.60
CA ARG A 158 -35.82 5.30 -39.97
C ARG A 158 -35.79 6.64 -40.68
N SER A 159 -36.14 7.75 -40.01
CA SER A 159 -36.05 9.08 -40.62
C SER A 159 -34.60 9.47 -40.94
N ARG A 160 -33.64 9.19 -40.03
CA ARG A 160 -32.21 9.40 -40.29
C ARG A 160 -31.67 8.58 -41.46
N MET A 161 -32.19 7.35 -41.64
CA MET A 161 -31.86 6.48 -42.78
C MET A 161 -32.44 7.05 -44.10
N GLN A 162 -33.69 7.52 -44.10
CA GLN A 162 -34.34 8.11 -45.27
C GLN A 162 -33.67 9.41 -45.73
N ASP A 163 -33.17 10.22 -44.80
CA ASP A 163 -32.41 11.45 -45.08
C ASP A 163 -31.01 11.18 -45.69
N GLY A 164 -30.59 9.91 -45.81
CA GLY A 164 -29.29 9.52 -46.37
C GLY A 164 -28.09 9.87 -45.48
N LYS A 165 -28.32 10.32 -44.25
CA LYS A 165 -27.28 10.78 -43.31
C LYS A 165 -26.60 9.65 -42.53
N VAL A 166 -27.14 8.44 -42.57
CA VAL A 166 -26.62 7.27 -41.84
C VAL A 166 -26.65 6.06 -42.77
N GLN A 167 -25.48 5.48 -43.06
CA GLN A 167 -25.38 4.18 -43.74
C GLN A 167 -25.71 3.07 -42.74
N SER A 168 -26.59 2.14 -43.11
CA SER A 168 -26.83 0.97 -42.26
C SER A 168 -25.67 0.00 -42.39
N ILE A 169 -25.34 -0.70 -41.30
CA ILE A 169 -24.34 -1.77 -41.28
C ILE A 169 -24.75 -2.93 -42.24
N TYR A 170 -26.03 -2.97 -42.62
CA TYR A 170 -26.62 -4.00 -43.50
C TYR A 170 -26.62 -3.61 -44.99
N ASP A 171 -26.35 -2.36 -45.36
CA ASP A 171 -26.23 -1.93 -46.76
C ASP A 171 -24.92 -2.38 -47.44
N HIS A 172 -24.00 -3.01 -46.68
CA HIS A 172 -22.70 -3.47 -47.18
C HIS A 172 -22.63 -4.97 -47.44
N ALA A 173 -23.76 -5.67 -47.55
CA ALA A 173 -23.80 -7.10 -47.83
C ALA A 173 -24.49 -7.38 -49.17
N PHE A 174 -23.64 -7.73 -50.15
CA PHE A 174 -23.86 -8.18 -51.53
C PHE A 174 -23.99 -7.10 -52.62
#